data_AF-A0A3B0Y410-F1
#
_entry.id   AF-A0A3B0Y410-F1
#
_cell.length_a   1.000
_cell.length_b   1.000
_cell.length_c   1.000
_cell.angle_alpha   90.00
_cell.angle_beta   90.00
_cell.angle_gamma   90.00
#
_symmetry.space_group_name_H-M   'P 1'
#
loop_
_entity.id
_entity.type
_entity.pdbx_description
1 polymer ?
#
loop_
_entity_poly.entity_id
_entity_poly.type
_entity_poly.pdbx_seq_one_letter_code
_entity_poly.pdbx_strand_id
1 'polypeptide(L)' 'QHYHRHLGIYAYRVAFLNAYSQMPQCALEMTEKLEQLRAMYYGHRIHTQQAAKLPGPGIDTPQDLEKIQSLLS' A
#
# COMPACT_ATOMS: atom_id res chain seq x y z
N GLN A 1 12.82 5.41 19.29
CA GLN A 1 11.81 4.38 18.94
C GLN A 1 11.62 4.45 17.43
N HIS A 2 11.83 3.35 16.70
CA HIS A 2 11.82 3.35 15.23
C HIS A 2 10.77 2.36 14.70
N TYR A 3 9.49 2.69 14.87
CA TYR A 3 8.40 1.95 14.23
C TYR A 3 7.91 2.74 13.02
N HIS A 4 7.67 2.03 11.91
CA HIS A 4 7.15 2.63 10.68
C HIS A 4 5.88 1.89 10.27
N ARG A 5 4.84 2.66 9.92
CA ARG A 5 3.61 2.13 9.32
C ARG A 5 3.72 2.22 7.80
N HIS A 6 3.41 1.13 7.11
CA HIS A 6 3.35 1.13 5.65
C HIS A 6 2.20 2.02 5.15
N LEU A 7 2.48 2.83 4.12
CA LEU A 7 1.47 3.62 3.42
C LEU A 7 1.16 2.90 2.10
N GLY A 8 -0.11 2.67 1.81
CA GLY A 8 -0.59 1.99 0.59
C GLY A 8 -0.45 2.82 -0.69
N ILE A 9 0.65 3.55 -0.84
CA ILE A 9 0.98 4.36 -2.01
C ILE A 9 2.19 3.70 -2.67
N TYR A 10 2.03 3.35 -3.94
CA TYR A 10 3.02 2.58 -4.66
C TYR A 10 3.37 3.22 -6.00
N ALA A 11 4.61 3.00 -6.45
CA ALA A 11 5.05 3.29 -7.80
C ALA A 11 5.53 1.99 -8.43
N TYR A 12 4.97 1.64 -9.59
CA TYR A 12 5.28 0.39 -10.28
C TYR A 12 5.80 0.65 -11.68
N ARG A 13 6.67 -0.24 -12.16
CA ARG A 13 6.97 -0.34 -13.59
C ARG A 13 5.85 -1.13 -14.26
N VAL A 14 5.40 -0.70 -15.43
CA VAL A 14 4.34 -1.41 -16.19
C VAL A 14 4.72 -2.87 -16.45
N ALA A 15 5.97 -3.14 -16.84
CA ALA A 15 6.45 -4.50 -17.04
C ALA A 15 6.35 -5.38 -15.79
N PHE A 16 6.55 -4.79 -14.60
CA PHE A 16 6.36 -5.50 -13.34
C PHE A 16 4.88 -5.84 -13.10
N LEU A 17 3.96 -4.89 -13.33
CA LEU A 17 2.52 -5.16 -13.18
C LEU A 17 2.04 -6.29 -14.09
N ASN A 18 2.50 -6.31 -15.34
CA ASN A 18 2.19 -7.38 -16.28
C ASN A 18 2.67 -8.74 -15.76
N ALA A 19 3.91 -8.83 -15.27
CA ALA A 19 4.44 -10.06 -14.69
C ALA A 19 3.72 -10.46 -13.38
N TYR A 20 3.52 -9.49 -12.47
CA TYR A 20 2.91 -9.69 -11.16
C TYR A 20 1.50 -10.26 -11.26
N SER A 21 0.70 -9.79 -12.22
CA SER A 21 -0.65 -10.30 -12.47
C SER A 21 -0.71 -11.79 -12.80
N GLN A 22 0.39 -12.35 -13.31
CA GLN A 22 0.50 -13.77 -13.68
C GLN A 22 1.13 -14.63 -12.56
N MET A 23 1.65 -14.01 -11.50
CA MET A 23 2.21 -14.74 -10.36
C MET A 23 1.08 -15.32 -9.51
N PRO A 24 1.13 -16.62 -9.16
CA PRO A 24 0.15 -17.18 -8.24
C PRO A 24 0.31 -16.58 -6.84
N GLN A 25 -0.76 -16.62 -6.05
CA GLN A 25 -0.70 -16.19 -4.64
C GLN A 25 0.26 -17.10 -3.86
N CYS A 26 1.13 -16.49 -3.07
CA CYS A 26 2.01 -17.25 -2.17
C CYS A 26 1.35 -17.45 -0.81
N ALA A 27 1.85 -18.43 -0.04
CA ALA A 27 1.33 -18.71 1.30
C ALA A 27 1.38 -17.46 2.21
N LEU A 28 2.46 -16.67 2.14
CA LEU A 28 2.61 -15.46 2.96
C LEU A 28 1.54 -14.40 2.67
N GLU A 29 1.25 -14.14 1.39
CA GLU A 29 0.17 -13.22 1.02
C GLU A 29 -1.18 -13.71 1.57
N MET A 30 -1.47 -15.00 1.44
CA MET A 30 -2.75 -15.56 1.89
C MET A 30 -2.91 -15.54 3.41
N THR A 31 -1.83 -15.79 4.15
CA THR A 31 -1.79 -15.79 5.62
C THR A 31 -1.92 -14.38 6.16
N GLU A 32 -1.13 -13.43 5.66
CA GLU A 32 -1.08 -12.05 6.18
C GLU A 32 -2.12 -11.12 5.55
N LYS A 33 -2.76 -11.54 4.45
CA LYS A 33 -3.65 -10.71 3.63
C LYS A 33 -2.94 -9.44 3.11
N LEU A 34 -1.68 -9.59 2.70
CA LEU A 34 -0.81 -8.51 2.22
C LEU A 34 -0.26 -8.83 0.83
N GLU A 35 -0.77 -8.13 -0.19
CA GLU A 35 -0.42 -8.36 -1.60
C GLU A 35 1.07 -8.18 -1.90
N GLN A 36 1.73 -7.21 -1.27
CA GLN A 36 3.14 -6.89 -1.53
C GLN A 36 4.08 -8.05 -1.17
N LEU A 37 3.63 -8.98 -0.32
CA LEU A 37 4.41 -10.18 0.02
C LEU A 37 4.55 -11.13 -1.16
N ARG A 38 3.63 -11.14 -2.13
CA ARG A 38 3.77 -11.94 -3.35
C ARG A 38 5.00 -11.49 -4.14
N ALA A 39 5.17 -10.18 -4.32
CA ALA A 39 6.33 -9.62 -5.01
C ALA A 39 7.64 -10.02 -4.32
N MET A 40 7.69 -9.87 -2.99
CA MET A 40 8.87 -10.24 -2.20
C MET A 40 9.16 -11.75 -2.25
N TYR A 41 8.11 -12.58 -2.21
CA TYR A 41 8.22 -14.03 -2.28
C TYR A 41 8.85 -14.52 -3.59
N TYR A 42 8.49 -13.89 -4.72
CA TYR A 42 9.09 -14.19 -6.03
C TYR A 42 10.40 -13.42 -6.31
N GLY A 43 11.04 -12.88 -5.26
CA GLY A 43 12.39 -12.29 -5.35
C GLY A 43 12.44 -10.84 -5.83
N HIS A 44 11.29 -10.16 -5.98
CA HIS A 44 11.29 -8.73 -6.28
C HIS A 44 11.60 -7.90 -5.04
N ARG A 45 12.42 -6.86 -5.23
CA ARG A 45 12.77 -5.92 -4.16
C ARG A 45 11.81 -4.74 -4.17
N ILE A 46 11.34 -4.35 -2.99
CA ILE A 46 10.51 -3.16 -2.78
C ILE A 46 11.38 -2.13 -2.06
N HIS A 47 11.50 -0.94 -2.66
CA HIS A 47 12.12 0.21 -1.99
C HIS A 47 11.07 0.95 -1.17
N THR A 48 11.41 1.34 0.05
CA THR A 48 10.58 2.17 0.93
C THR A 48 11.36 3.38 1.42
N GLN A 49 10.66 4.48 1.65
CA GLN A 49 11.22 5.71 2.21
C GLN A 49 10.20 6.36 3.14
N GLN A 50 10.67 7.10 4.13
CA GLN A 50 9.80 7.92 4.96
C GLN A 50 9.11 9.00 4.11
N ALA A 51 7.79 9.10 4.24
CA ALA A 51 7.02 10.11 3.52
C ALA A 51 7.42 11.53 3.97
N ALA A 52 7.65 12.43 3.01
CA ALA A 52 7.95 13.84 3.29
C ALA A 52 6.79 14.55 3.99
N LYS A 53 5.55 14.11 3.73
CA LYS A 53 4.33 14.52 4.40
C LYS A 53 3.41 13.31 4.53
N LEU A 54 2.73 13.17 5.66
CA LEU A 54 1.71 12.13 5.81
C LEU A 54 0.50 12.45 4.91
N PRO A 55 -0.05 11.46 4.18
CA PRO A 55 -1.29 11.65 3.48
C PRO A 55 -2.43 11.93 4.48
N GLY A 56 -3.47 12.62 4.01
CA GLY A 56 -4.71 12.76 4.76
C GLY A 56 -5.36 11.39 5.04
N PRO A 57 -6.33 11.33 5.96
CA PRO A 57 -7.07 10.10 6.21
C PRO A 57 -7.86 9.69 4.95
N GLY A 58 -8.06 8.38 4.77
CA GLY A 58 -9.03 7.87 3.80
C GLY A 58 -10.46 8.26 4.19
N ILE A 59 -11.38 8.15 3.24
CA ILE A 59 -12.81 8.33 3.48
C ILE A 59 -13.46 6.96 3.28
N ASP A 60 -13.73 6.27 4.38
CA ASP A 60 -14.37 4.95 4.37
C ASP A 60 -15.78 4.98 4.99
N THR A 61 -16.11 6.05 5.73
CA THR A 61 -17.41 6.25 6.38
C THR A 61 -18.02 7.62 6.06
N PRO A 62 -19.35 7.80 6.18
CA PRO A 62 -19.99 9.11 6.08
C PRO A 62 -19.38 10.16 7.01
N GLN A 63 -18.97 9.75 8.22
CA GLN A 63 -18.34 10.62 9.21
C GLN A 63 -16.95 11.10 8.76
N ASP A 64 -16.22 10.31 7.97
CA ASP A 64 -14.93 10.76 7.42
C ASP A 64 -15.11 11.83 6.34
N LEU A 65 -16.18 11.71 5.54
CA LEU A 65 -16.54 12.73 4.56
C LEU A 65 -16.89 14.07 5.24
N GLU A 66 -17.71 14.05 6.29
CA GLU A 66 -18.07 15.25 7.06
C GLU A 66 -16.83 15.95 7.64
N LYS A 67 -15.90 15.19 8.21
CA LYS A 67 -14.62 15.71 8.72
C LYS A 67 -13.82 16.40 7.62
N ILE A 68 -13.65 15.74 6.46
CA ILE A 68 -12.89 16.32 5.34
C ILE A 68 -13.56 17.58 4.80
N GLN A 69 -14.89 17.60 4.68
CA GLN A 69 -15.63 18.78 4.23
C GLN A 69 -15.37 19.99 5.14
N SER A 70 -15.39 19.81 6.47
CA SER A 70 -15.08 20.88 7.43
C SER A 70 -13.65 21.41 7.37
N LEU A 71 -12.69 20.62 6.86
CA LEU A 71 -11.28 21.02 6.73
C LEU A 71 -11.01 21.80 5.43
N LEU A 72 -11.93 21.75 4.46
CA LEU A 72 -11.79 22.37 3.14
C LEU A 72 -12.60 23.68 2.99
N SER A 73 -13.59 23.89 3.87
CA SER A 73 -14.36 25.14 3.98
C SER A 73 -13.59 26.22 4.73
#